data_AF-A0A7L2BXT6-F1
#
_entry.id   AF-A0A7L2BXT6-F1
#
_cell.length_a   1.000
_cell.length_b   1.000
_cell.length_c   1.000
_cell.angle_alpha   90.00
_cell.angle_beta   90.00
_cell.angle_gamma   90.00
#
_symmetry.space_group_name_H-M   'P 1'
#
loop_
_entity.id
_entity.type
_entity.pdbx_description
1 polymer ?
#
loop_
_entity_poly.entity_id
_entity_poly.type
_entity_poly.pdbx_seq_one_letter_code
_entity_poly.pdbx_strand_id
1 'polypeptide(L)'
;VEHITGIPHSPTGQSIMERAHQTLERVLDQQRGGAEVSPPVERLCKALFVLNFLNCSAQEQDPPPVIRHFSNSAQAKLEEKPPVLVKDPESLQLRGPFLMV
;
A
#
# COMPACT_ATOMS: atom_id res chain seq x y z
N VAL A 1 -1.23 -19.96 -9.44
CA VAL A 1 -0.33 -19.18 -8.56
C VAL A 1 1.00 -19.09 -9.27
N GLU A 2 1.42 -17.88 -9.62
CA GLU A 2 2.74 -17.64 -10.24
C GLU A 2 3.73 -17.27 -9.14
N HIS A 3 4.96 -17.79 -9.22
CA HIS A 3 6.01 -17.54 -8.22
C HIS A 3 7.03 -16.56 -8.79
N ILE A 4 7.08 -15.37 -8.21
CA ILE A 4 8.04 -14.33 -8.57
C ILE A 4 8.98 -14.12 -7.39
N THR A 5 10.28 -14.26 -7.64
CA THR A 5 11.35 -14.00 -6.66
C THR A 5 12.13 -12.75 -7.04
N GLY A 6 12.58 -11.99 -6.04
CA GLY A 6 13.39 -10.79 -6.26
C GLY A 6 14.85 -11.07 -6.59
N ILE A 7 15.62 -9.99 -6.69
CA ILE A 7 17.07 -10.05 -6.87
C ILE A 7 17.70 -10.59 -5.57
N PRO A 8 18.59 -11.60 -5.62
CA PRO A 8 19.26 -12.12 -4.44
C PRO A 8 19.92 -11.00 -3.62
N HIS A 9 19.72 -11.06 -2.30
CA HIS A 9 20.28 -10.10 -1.32
C HIS A 9 19.86 -8.63 -1.50
N SER A 10 18.87 -8.35 -2.35
CA SER A 10 18.33 -6.99 -2.52
C SER A 10 16.93 -6.88 -1.88
N PRO A 11 16.76 -6.04 -0.85
CA PRO A 11 15.44 -5.84 -0.22
C PRO A 11 14.50 -4.97 -1.06
N THR A 12 15.02 -4.23 -2.06
CA THR A 12 14.28 -3.20 -2.80
C THR A 12 13.00 -3.72 -3.45
N GLY A 13 13.03 -4.96 -3.95
CA GLY A 13 11.87 -5.63 -4.55
C GLY A 13 10.71 -5.91 -3.57
N GLN A 14 10.96 -5.82 -2.26
CA GLN A 14 9.99 -6.05 -1.19
C GLN A 14 9.71 -4.80 -0.34
N SER A 15 10.15 -3.63 -0.78
CA SER A 15 10.01 -2.37 -0.04
C SER A 15 8.57 -2.04 0.41
N ILE A 16 7.56 -2.41 -0.38
CA ILE A 16 6.14 -2.25 -0.01
C ILE A 16 5.81 -3.11 1.23
N MET A 17 6.27 -4.36 1.25
CA MET A 17 6.09 -5.27 2.40
C MET A 17 6.85 -4.77 3.62
N GLU A 18 8.08 -4.32 3.45
CA GLU A 18 8.89 -3.77 4.55
C GLU A 18 8.25 -2.53 5.18
N ARG A 19 7.72 -1.61 4.37
CA ARG A 19 6.94 -0.45 4.86
C ARG A 19 5.68 -0.91 5.60
N ALA A 20 4.98 -1.93 5.10
CA ALA A 20 3.79 -2.48 5.75
C ALA A 20 4.15 -3.10 7.12
N HIS A 21 5.28 -3.79 7.21
CA HIS A 21 5.80 -4.36 8.46
C HIS A 21 6.10 -3.27 9.50
N GLN A 22 6.85 -2.23 9.13
CA GLN A 22 7.13 -1.09 10.00
C GLN A 22 5.84 -0.41 10.51
N THR A 23 4.83 -0.30 9.64
CA THR A 23 3.52 0.27 9.99
C THR A 23 2.80 -0.60 11.02
N LEU A 24 2.85 -1.93 10.87
CA LEU A 24 2.27 -2.88 11.81
C LEU A 24 2.97 -2.85 13.16
N GLU A 25 4.31 -2.85 13.18
CA GLU A 25 5.11 -2.73 14.41
C GLU A 25 4.73 -1.46 15.19
N ARG A 26 4.62 -0.32 14.50
CA ARG A 26 4.21 0.94 15.12
C ARG A 26 2.85 0.83 15.83
N VAL A 27 1.86 0.19 15.20
CA VAL A 27 0.53 0.00 15.82
C VAL A 27 0.60 -0.97 16.99
N LEU A 28 1.37 -2.05 16.88
CA LEU A 28 1.56 -3.02 17.95
C LEU A 28 2.25 -2.42 19.17
N ASP A 29 3.16 -1.47 18.98
CA ASP A 29 3.82 -0.74 20.06
C ASP A 29 2.91 0.29 20.71
N GLN A 30 2.06 0.98 19.94
CA GLN A 30 1.03 1.86 20.50
C GLN A 30 0.04 1.09 21.40
N GLN A 31 -0.28 -0.15 21.06
CA GLN A 31 -1.14 -1.01 21.88
C GLN A 31 -0.52 -1.36 23.24
N ARG A 32 0.82 -1.34 23.39
CA ARG A 32 1.49 -1.67 24.65
C ARG A 32 1.21 -0.67 25.77
N GLY A 33 0.71 0.53 25.46
CA GLY A 33 0.32 1.54 26.45
C GLY A 33 -1.02 1.27 27.15
N GLY A 34 -1.78 0.25 26.73
CA GLY A 34 -3.03 -0.15 27.38
C GLY A 34 -2.79 -1.07 28.59
N ALA A 35 -3.61 -0.91 29.64
CA ALA A 35 -3.46 -1.60 30.93
C ALA A 35 -3.68 -3.14 30.89
N GLU A 36 -4.13 -3.69 29.77
CA GLU A 36 -4.53 -5.10 29.63
C GLU A 36 -3.54 -5.89 28.77
N VAL A 37 -2.96 -6.95 29.32
CA VAL A 37 -2.09 -7.89 28.60
C VAL A 37 -2.97 -8.81 27.74
N SER A 38 -3.40 -8.34 26.57
CA SER A 38 -4.12 -9.19 25.62
C SER A 38 -3.21 -10.27 25.02
N PRO A 39 -3.73 -11.48 24.72
CA PRO A 39 -2.99 -12.51 24.00
C PRO A 39 -2.41 -12.02 22.67
N PRO A 40 -1.26 -12.56 22.20
CA PRO A 40 -0.59 -12.10 20.98
C PRO A 40 -1.49 -12.06 19.73
N VAL A 41 -2.33 -13.08 19.55
CA VAL A 41 -3.27 -13.16 18.41
C VAL A 41 -4.31 -12.04 18.48
N GLU A 42 -4.86 -11.77 19.66
CA GLU A 42 -5.85 -10.72 19.84
C GLU A 42 -5.27 -9.33 19.55
N ARG A 43 -4.03 -9.08 20.01
CA ARG A 43 -3.28 -7.86 19.69
C ARG A 43 -3.11 -7.67 18.19
N LEU A 44 -2.70 -8.75 17.50
CA LEU A 44 -2.53 -8.73 16.04
C LEU A 44 -3.87 -8.47 15.33
N CYS A 45 -4.95 -9.15 15.70
CA CYS A 45 -6.28 -8.93 15.13
C CYS A 45 -6.74 -7.48 15.31
N LYS A 46 -6.57 -6.91 16.50
CA LYS A 46 -6.88 -5.50 16.79
C LYS A 46 -6.04 -4.56 15.92
N ALA A 47 -4.74 -4.82 15.74
CA ALA A 47 -3.86 -4.00 14.92
C ALA A 47 -4.27 -4.03 13.44
N LEU A 48 -4.55 -5.23 12.92
CA LEU A 48 -5.02 -5.41 11.54
C LEU A 48 -6.40 -4.78 11.32
N PHE A 49 -7.28 -4.82 12.32
CA PHE A 49 -8.58 -4.17 12.23
C PHE A 49 -8.41 -2.65 12.08
N VAL A 50 -7.59 -2.03 12.93
CA VAL A 50 -7.29 -0.59 12.85
C VAL A 50 -6.70 -0.25 11.48
N LEU A 51 -5.69 -0.98 11.02
CA LEU A 51 -4.99 -0.70 9.77
C LEU A 51 -5.89 -0.85 8.54
N ASN A 52 -6.76 -1.87 8.50
CA ASN A 52 -7.54 -2.18 7.30
C ASN A 52 -8.91 -1.47 7.26
N PHE A 53 -9.51 -1.18 8.42
CA PHE A 53 -10.89 -0.67 8.50
C PHE A 53 -11.01 0.75 9.04
N LEU A 54 -10.10 1.17 9.93
CA LEU A 54 -10.22 2.46 10.63
C LEU A 54 -9.23 3.52 10.15
N ASN A 55 -8.17 3.12 9.46
CA ASN A 55 -7.17 4.04 8.96
C ASN A 55 -7.71 4.80 7.73
N CYS A 56 -8.31 5.96 7.99
CA CYS A 56 -8.80 6.90 6.99
C CYS A 56 -8.02 8.22 7.15
N SER A 57 -7.45 8.75 6.09
CA SER A 57 -6.80 10.06 6.10
C SER A 57 -7.85 11.15 5.96
N ALA A 58 -7.85 12.16 6.84
CA ALA A 58 -8.80 13.28 6.77
C ALA A 58 -8.57 14.19 5.55
N GLN A 59 -7.40 14.11 4.93
CA GLN A 59 -6.95 14.95 3.81
C GLN A 59 -7.07 14.26 2.45
N GLU A 60 -7.26 12.95 2.44
CA GLU A 60 -7.33 12.11 1.25
C GLU A 60 -8.76 11.58 1.19
N GLN A 61 -9.46 11.80 0.08
CA GLN A 61 -10.80 11.24 -0.14
C GLN A 61 -10.79 9.70 -0.30
N ASP A 62 -9.64 9.07 -0.02
CA ASP A 62 -9.44 7.65 -0.22
C ASP A 62 -10.22 6.87 0.85
N PRO A 63 -11.09 5.94 0.42
CA PRO A 63 -11.81 5.12 1.37
C PRO A 63 -10.85 4.16 2.08
N PRO A 64 -11.21 3.66 3.27
CA PRO A 64 -10.34 2.79 4.04
C PRO A 64 -9.84 1.58 3.23
N PRO A 65 -8.66 1.01 3.55
CA PRO A 65 -8.03 -0.03 2.73
C PRO A 65 -8.92 -1.22 2.39
N VAL A 66 -9.82 -1.62 3.30
CA VAL A 66 -10.83 -2.66 3.04
C VAL A 66 -11.72 -2.32 1.85
N ILE A 67 -12.18 -1.07 1.75
CA ILE A 67 -13.03 -0.62 0.63
C ILE A 67 -12.21 -0.64 -0.65
N ARG A 68 -10.95 -0.17 -0.64
CA ARG A 68 -10.07 -0.23 -1.82
C ARG A 68 -9.78 -1.65 -2.29
N HIS A 69 -9.67 -2.60 -1.35
CA HIS A 69 -9.41 -4.00 -1.65
C HIS A 69 -10.58 -4.68 -2.38
N PHE A 70 -11.82 -4.40 -1.93
CA PHE A 70 -13.02 -5.00 -2.51
C PHE A 70 -13.67 -4.17 -3.63
N SER A 71 -13.44 -2.87 -3.65
CA SER A 71 -13.85 -1.98 -4.74
C SER A 71 -12.88 -2.20 -5.89
N ASN A 72 -13.22 -3.15 -6.76
CA ASN A 72 -12.46 -3.54 -7.94
C ASN A 72 -11.98 -2.33 -8.77
N SER A 73 -10.83 -1.72 -8.44
CA SER A 73 -10.04 -0.66 -9.14
C SER A 73 -10.77 0.42 -9.96
N ALA A 74 -12.08 0.59 -9.80
CA ALA A 74 -12.90 1.48 -10.62
C ALA A 74 -12.69 2.94 -10.21
N GLN A 75 -12.27 3.18 -8.98
CA GLN A 75 -12.01 4.53 -8.47
C GLN A 75 -10.70 5.15 -8.99
N ALA A 76 -9.81 4.36 -9.62
CA ALA A 76 -8.57 4.85 -10.22
C ALA A 76 -8.58 4.75 -11.76
N LYS A 77 -9.70 4.39 -12.39
CA LYS A 77 -9.89 4.70 -13.80
C LYS A 77 -10.25 6.17 -13.86
N LEU A 78 -9.26 7.03 -14.06
CA LEU A 78 -9.50 8.37 -14.57
C LEU A 78 -10.46 8.25 -15.76
N GLU A 79 -11.65 8.85 -15.65
CA GLU A 79 -12.66 8.88 -16.74
C GLU A 79 -12.04 9.42 -18.03
N GLU A 80 -11.13 10.39 -17.91
CA GLU A 80 -10.18 10.78 -18.95
C GLU A 80 -8.75 10.52 -18.51
N LYS A 81 -8.07 9.57 -19.17
CA LYS A 81 -6.65 9.29 -18.97
C LYS A 81 -5.83 10.36 -19.71
N PRO A 82 -5.19 11.31 -19.01
CA PRO A 82 -4.48 12.39 -19.68
C PRO A 82 -3.32 11.82 -20.51
N PRO A 83 -3.03 12.42 -21.69
CA PRO A 83 -1.85 12.05 -22.47
C PRO A 83 -0.58 12.45 -21.71
N VAL A 84 0.30 11.47 -21.47
CA VAL A 84 1.57 11.65 -20.77
C VAL A 84 2.76 11.43 -21.71
N LEU A 85 3.80 12.22 -21.51
CA LEU A 85 5.11 12.00 -22.12
C LEU A 85 5.99 11.24 -21.13
N VAL A 86 6.61 10.16 -21.58
CA VAL A 86 7.49 9.33 -20.74
C VAL A 86 8.92 9.51 -21.23
N LYS A 87 9.83 9.81 -20.31
CA LYS A 87 11.26 9.86 -20.63
C LYS A 87 11.80 8.44 -20.66
N ASP A 88 12.28 8.05 -21.83
CA ASP A 88 12.94 6.76 -22.03
C ASP A 88 14.24 6.71 -21.22
N PRO A 89 14.44 5.73 -20.32
CA PRO A 89 15.63 5.69 -19.48
C PRO A 89 16.91 5.31 -20.25
N GLU A 90 16.81 4.63 -21.39
CA GLU A 90 17.94 4.18 -22.19
C GLU A 90 18.36 5.24 -23.21
N SER A 91 17.42 5.81 -23.94
CA SER A 91 17.66 6.80 -24.99
C SER A 91 17.62 8.24 -24.48
N LEU A 92 17.14 8.47 -23.25
CA LEU A 92 16.93 9.78 -22.61
C LEU A 92 15.97 10.71 -23.37
N GLN A 93 15.30 10.22 -24.40
CA GLN A 93 14.34 10.98 -25.21
C GLN A 93 12.95 10.96 -24.58
N LEU A 94 12.21 12.04 -24.74
CA LEU A 94 10.78 12.05 -24.42
C LEU A 94 10.00 11.32 -25.51
N ARG A 95 9.18 10.35 -25.12
CA ARG A 95 8.27 9.61 -26.01
C ARG A 95 6.82 9.87 -25.63
N GLY A 96 5.93 9.79 -26.61
CA GLY A 96 4.48 9.89 -26.43
C GLY A 96 3.81 10.79 -27.48
N PRO A 97 2.54 11.19 -27.23
CA PRO A 97 1.78 10.97 -26.00
C PRO A 97 1.29 9.52 -25.81
N PHE A 98 1.32 9.04 -24.57
CA PHE A 98 0.72 7.77 -24.15
C PHE A 98 -0.47 8.02 -23.22
N LEU A 99 -1.45 7.13 -23.20
CA LEU A 99 -2.52 7.18 -22.20
C LEU A 99 -1.98 6.73 -20.85
N MET A 100 -2.26 7.48 -19.78
CA MET A 100 -1.97 7.07 -18.41
C MET A 100 -2.75 5.77 -18.09
N VAL A 101 -2.04 4.68 -17.85
CA VAL A 101 -2.64 3.34 -17.65
C VAL A 101 -3.19 3.13 -16.26
#